data_AF-A0A7J6H305-F1
#
_entry.id   AF-A0A7J6H305-F1
#
_cell.length_a   1.000
_cell.length_b   1.000
_cell.length_c   1.000
_cell.angle_alpha   90.00
_cell.angle_beta   90.00
_cell.angle_gamma   90.00
#
_symmetry.space_group_name_H-M   'P 1'
#
loop_
_entity.id
_entity.type
_entity.pdbx_description
1 polymer ?
#
loop_
_entity_poly.entity_id
_entity_poly.type
_entity_poly.pdbx_seq_one_letter_code
_entity_poly.pdbx_strand_id
1 'polypeptide(L)'
;MAVSKESTVIVMVLLFLLGVINVTAAEHDDQTTSSHNQVVDHNKLSNKSTVVMNRNKYAYATMMYMGTPRDYEFYVATRVMLRSLAKLHVDADLIVIASLDVPLRWVRAMRFSDLDPGDGLLMHSATISTIPMHYPSLSTNHCLLVDGSFQAGSFGCAMLSLSRCSSDWWTGVSSGSCNSALEAEMLAIIQGLRWAIQNRLDDLTIISDSKTVVDAVCKKRAPEEEEDGAKVMRVENLNNPYKKQSNFDWRFMLTMNKIYVWSLVEYERVVMLDSDNIFLQNTDELFQCGQFCAVFINPCIFHTGLFVLQPSMQVFKDMVRGLENERENPDGADQGFIGSYFPDLLDRPMFHPPSNPTTLLNGTFRLPLGYQMDASYYYLKLRWSVPCGPNSVITFPSAPWLKPWYWWSWPVLPLGISWHERRRQTLGYGEEMGAVLLQAGMYVGLIAVTRVSRGNMSKLWYRGVRVDKTNPFIQMGLKLLAVWSIIAAYAVPFFLIPCTIHPLIGWTLYLLASFALSSVSINAFLLPTLPILTPWLAIFGALFVMAFPWYPDGIVRAISVFGYAFLCAPFLWASIVRVRICLTNSFEKDLFFTRLGDSTTTTSPSGINKLFKGGVRKNYSTEK
;
A
#
# COMPACT_ATOMS: atom_id res chain seq x y z
N MET A 1 22.57 -38.49 -11.35
CA MET A 1 21.77 -37.28 -11.05
C MET A 1 21.58 -37.18 -9.55
N ALA A 2 22.56 -36.62 -8.84
CA ALA A 2 22.43 -36.24 -7.44
C ALA A 2 22.60 -34.73 -7.38
N VAL A 3 21.48 -34.01 -7.34
CA VAL A 3 21.49 -32.55 -7.13
C VAL A 3 22.06 -32.34 -5.74
N SER A 4 23.20 -31.64 -5.65
CA SER A 4 23.83 -31.26 -4.39
C SER A 4 22.79 -30.60 -3.48
N LYS A 5 22.72 -31.03 -2.22
CA LYS A 5 21.84 -30.47 -1.17
C LYS A 5 21.96 -28.94 -1.07
N GLU A 6 23.07 -28.34 -1.50
CA GLU A 6 23.30 -26.89 -1.48
C GLU A 6 22.67 -26.15 -2.68
N SER A 7 22.58 -26.78 -3.86
CA SER A 7 21.81 -26.23 -4.99
C SER A 7 20.32 -26.25 -4.68
N THR A 8 19.86 -27.23 -3.91
CA THR A 8 18.51 -27.28 -3.35
C THR A 8 18.29 -26.16 -2.33
N VAL A 9 19.31 -25.71 -1.58
CA VAL A 9 19.20 -24.59 -0.64
C VAL A 9 19.13 -23.24 -1.37
N ILE A 10 19.89 -23.02 -2.44
CA ILE A 10 19.81 -21.77 -3.22
C ILE A 10 18.49 -21.70 -3.99
N VAL A 11 18.06 -22.81 -4.60
CA VAL A 11 16.76 -22.92 -5.27
C VAL A 11 15.62 -22.87 -4.23
N MET A 12 15.77 -23.45 -3.04
CA MET A 12 14.81 -23.28 -1.95
C MET A 12 14.81 -21.85 -1.43
N VAL A 13 15.92 -21.14 -1.28
CA VAL A 13 15.92 -19.74 -0.83
C VAL A 13 15.29 -18.83 -1.89
N LEU A 14 15.53 -19.08 -3.18
CA LEU A 14 14.81 -18.43 -4.28
C LEU A 14 13.32 -18.80 -4.31
N LEU A 15 12.96 -20.07 -4.10
CA LEU A 15 11.57 -20.55 -4.02
C LEU A 15 10.88 -20.20 -2.70
N PHE A 16 11.60 -19.88 -1.63
CA PHE A 16 11.09 -19.43 -0.34
C PHE A 16 10.90 -17.92 -0.40
N LEU A 17 11.79 -17.18 -1.07
CA LEU A 17 11.58 -15.78 -1.44
C LEU A 17 10.44 -15.60 -2.45
N LEU A 18 10.26 -16.55 -3.38
CA LEU A 18 9.09 -16.61 -4.28
C LEU A 18 7.85 -17.22 -3.58
N GLY A 19 8.03 -18.07 -2.58
CA GLY A 19 6.97 -18.76 -1.85
C GLY A 19 6.33 -17.89 -0.77
N VAL A 20 7.05 -16.89 -0.24
CA VAL A 20 6.47 -15.83 0.59
C VAL A 20 5.52 -14.95 -0.23
N ILE A 21 5.67 -14.87 -1.56
CA ILE A 21 4.73 -14.16 -2.45
C ILE A 21 3.39 -14.91 -2.56
N ASN A 22 3.34 -16.21 -2.27
CA ASN A 22 2.13 -17.03 -2.39
C ASN A 22 1.33 -17.19 -1.09
N VAL A 23 1.73 -16.54 0.01
CA VAL A 23 1.02 -16.64 1.31
C VAL A 23 0.06 -15.46 1.57
N THR A 24 -0.08 -14.53 0.62
CA THR A 24 -1.11 -13.48 0.69
C THR A 24 -2.13 -13.60 -0.44
N ALA A 25 -2.77 -14.76 -0.55
CA ALA A 25 -4.01 -14.96 -1.29
C ALA A 25 -4.60 -16.33 -0.92
N ALA A 26 -5.19 -16.44 0.27
CA ALA A 26 -6.09 -17.53 0.60
C ALA A 26 -7.43 -16.90 0.99
N GLU A 27 -8.20 -16.54 -0.03
CA GLU A 27 -9.65 -16.42 0.05
C GLU A 27 -10.20 -17.81 0.39
N HIS A 28 -10.97 -17.89 1.48
CA HIS A 28 -11.83 -19.02 1.71
C HIS A 28 -13.19 -18.67 1.09
N ASP A 29 -13.44 -19.23 -0.09
CA ASP A 29 -14.77 -19.37 -0.65
C ASP A 29 -15.59 -20.27 0.27
N ASP A 30 -16.83 -19.87 0.53
CA ASP A 30 -17.94 -20.79 0.74
C ASP A 30 -19.20 -20.16 0.15
N GLN A 31 -19.71 -20.79 -0.90
CA GLN A 31 -20.96 -20.45 -1.57
C GLN A 31 -21.96 -21.60 -1.43
N THR A 32 -23.25 -21.23 -1.49
CA THR A 32 -24.48 -22.04 -1.58
C THR A 32 -25.02 -22.55 -0.23
N THR A 33 -26.29 -22.39 0.16
CA THR A 33 -27.53 -22.05 -0.55
C THR A 33 -28.64 -21.81 0.49
N SER A 34 -29.55 -20.85 0.26
CA SER A 34 -30.98 -21.10 0.01
C SER A 34 -31.86 -19.92 0.44
N SER A 35 -32.81 -19.67 -0.44
CA SER A 35 -33.90 -18.71 -0.37
C SER A 35 -34.78 -18.83 0.87
N HIS A 36 -35.15 -17.70 1.47
CA HIS A 36 -36.52 -17.53 1.97
C HIS A 36 -36.95 -16.06 1.95
N ASN A 37 -38.00 -15.80 1.17
CA ASN A 37 -38.81 -14.59 1.21
C ASN A 37 -39.42 -14.41 2.61
N GLN A 38 -39.36 -13.20 3.17
CA GLN A 38 -40.44 -12.74 4.04
C GLN A 38 -40.59 -11.21 4.02
N VAL A 39 -41.75 -10.80 3.52
CA VAL A 39 -42.39 -9.49 3.65
C VAL A 39 -42.85 -9.34 5.10
N VAL A 40 -42.54 -8.21 5.77
CA VAL A 40 -43.34 -7.73 6.92
C VAL A 40 -43.37 -6.20 6.96
N ASP A 41 -44.59 -5.73 7.21
CA ASP A 41 -45.16 -4.39 7.12
C ASP A 41 -44.60 -3.30 8.06
N HIS A 42 -44.79 -2.06 7.59
CA HIS A 42 -44.84 -0.84 8.38
C HIS A 42 -45.98 -0.86 9.40
N ASN A 43 -45.68 -0.58 10.68
CA ASN A 43 -46.20 0.59 11.40
C ASN A 43 -45.93 0.55 12.92
N LYS A 44 -45.86 1.78 13.46
CA LYS A 44 -46.11 2.23 14.85
C LYS A 44 -44.91 2.48 15.79
N LEU A 45 -44.42 3.73 15.66
CA LEU A 45 -44.45 4.80 16.67
C LEU A 45 -43.91 4.51 18.09
N SER A 46 -42.85 5.23 18.50
CA SER A 46 -42.94 6.25 19.56
C SER A 46 -41.58 6.90 19.85
N ASN A 47 -41.53 8.22 19.66
CA ASN A 47 -40.68 9.22 20.32
C ASN A 47 -39.27 8.81 20.77
N LYS A 48 -38.28 8.98 19.88
CA LYS A 48 -36.91 9.30 20.28
C LYS A 48 -36.66 10.79 20.05
N SER A 49 -36.28 11.46 21.14
CA SER A 49 -35.76 12.81 21.18
C SER A 49 -34.72 13.00 20.08
N THR A 50 -35.07 13.75 19.05
CA THR A 50 -34.22 14.00 17.90
C THR A 50 -33.14 14.99 18.34
N VAL A 51 -31.94 14.50 18.60
CA VAL A 51 -30.75 15.34 18.56
C VAL A 51 -30.64 15.80 17.10
N VAL A 52 -31.08 17.03 16.81
CA VAL A 52 -30.89 17.65 15.50
C VAL A 52 -29.39 17.95 15.38
N MET A 53 -28.64 16.97 14.89
CA MET A 53 -27.27 17.18 14.42
C MET A 53 -27.37 18.21 13.29
N ASN A 54 -26.68 19.33 13.44
CA ASN A 54 -26.59 20.35 12.40
C ASN A 54 -25.88 19.70 11.20
N ARG A 55 -26.64 19.25 10.19
CA ARG A 55 -26.10 18.62 9.00
C ARG A 55 -25.50 19.69 8.11
N ASN A 56 -24.26 19.50 7.68
CA ASN A 56 -23.66 20.36 6.67
C ASN A 56 -24.49 20.28 5.40
N LYS A 57 -24.74 21.43 4.77
CA LYS A 57 -25.49 21.51 3.51
C LYS A 57 -24.65 21.08 2.31
N TYR A 58 -23.34 20.99 2.50
CA TYR A 58 -22.36 20.78 1.46
C TYR A 58 -21.53 19.54 1.74
N ALA A 59 -21.02 18.91 0.69
CA ALA A 59 -20.12 17.77 0.84
C ALA A 59 -19.02 17.70 -0.23
N TYR A 60 -17.86 17.23 0.19
CA TYR A 60 -16.86 16.67 -0.73
C TYR A 60 -17.10 15.17 -0.83
N ALA A 61 -17.29 14.66 -2.05
CA ALA A 61 -17.56 13.25 -2.30
C ALA A 61 -16.45 12.63 -3.15
N THR A 62 -16.16 11.36 -2.91
CA THR A 62 -15.26 10.53 -3.72
C THR A 62 -15.86 9.15 -3.91
N MET A 63 -15.55 8.51 -5.04
CA MET A 63 -15.98 7.15 -5.35
C MET A 63 -14.85 6.17 -5.06
N MET A 64 -15.18 5.04 -4.43
CA MET A 64 -14.27 3.93 -4.22
C MET A 64 -14.91 2.63 -4.66
N TYR A 65 -14.24 1.89 -5.55
CA TYR A 65 -14.65 0.59 -6.02
C TYR A 65 -13.43 -0.34 -6.11
N MET A 66 -13.69 -1.65 -6.20
CA MET A 66 -12.63 -2.66 -6.35
C MET A 66 -12.82 -3.48 -7.62
N GLY A 67 -11.72 -4.02 -8.12
CA GLY A 67 -11.67 -4.78 -9.36
C GLY A 67 -10.32 -4.71 -10.06
N THR A 68 -9.28 -4.15 -9.42
CA THR A 68 -7.94 -4.03 -10.01
C THR A 68 -6.83 -4.42 -9.03
N PRO A 69 -5.65 -4.87 -9.52
CA PRO A 69 -4.50 -5.11 -8.63
C PRO A 69 -3.99 -3.87 -7.87
N ARG A 70 -4.51 -2.67 -8.20
CA ARG A 70 -4.08 -1.39 -7.61
C ARG A 70 -5.06 -0.84 -6.58
N ASP A 71 -6.10 -1.59 -6.21
CA ASP A 71 -7.17 -1.09 -5.34
C ASP A 71 -6.64 -0.57 -4.00
N TYR A 72 -5.61 -1.22 -3.44
CA TYR A 72 -4.94 -0.75 -2.23
C TYR A 72 -4.24 0.61 -2.41
N GLU A 73 -3.69 0.89 -3.58
CA GLU A 73 -3.05 2.17 -3.87
C GLU A 73 -4.08 3.31 -3.85
N PHE A 74 -5.23 3.10 -4.48
CA PHE A 74 -6.34 4.05 -4.50
C PHE A 74 -7.03 4.19 -3.14
N TYR A 75 -7.09 3.12 -2.35
CA TYR A 75 -7.50 3.18 -0.95
C TYR A 75 -6.62 4.16 -0.17
N VAL A 76 -5.30 3.99 -0.21
CA VAL A 76 -4.37 4.92 0.47
C VAL A 76 -4.49 6.34 -0.07
N ALA A 77 -4.58 6.52 -1.40
CA ALA A 77 -4.75 7.83 -2.02
C ALA A 77 -6.02 8.55 -1.55
N THR A 78 -7.15 7.84 -1.51
CA THR A 78 -8.44 8.35 -1.01
C THR A 78 -8.31 8.83 0.43
N ARG A 79 -7.70 8.03 1.31
CA ARG A 79 -7.49 8.41 2.72
C ARG A 79 -6.58 9.63 2.87
N VAL A 80 -5.50 9.71 2.09
CA VAL A 80 -4.60 10.88 2.08
C VAL A 80 -5.37 12.14 1.66
N MET A 81 -6.19 12.05 0.61
CA MET A 81 -7.01 13.17 0.13
C MET A 81 -8.02 13.62 1.20
N LEU A 82 -8.80 12.70 1.77
CA LEU A 82 -9.83 12.99 2.78
C LEU A 82 -9.22 13.64 4.03
N ARG A 83 -8.16 13.05 4.59
CA ARG A 83 -7.48 13.62 5.76
C ARG A 83 -6.82 14.97 5.46
N SER A 84 -6.36 15.18 4.22
CA SER A 84 -5.82 16.48 3.81
C SER A 84 -6.91 17.55 3.78
N LEU A 85 -8.10 17.22 3.27
CA LEU A 85 -9.27 18.12 3.30
C LEU A 85 -9.70 18.41 4.73
N ALA A 86 -9.80 17.40 5.59
CA ALA A 86 -10.14 17.59 7.01
C ALA A 86 -9.18 18.57 7.72
N LYS A 87 -7.87 18.49 7.44
CA LYS A 87 -6.87 19.42 7.99
C LYS A 87 -7.00 20.86 7.48
N LEU A 88 -7.65 21.07 6.33
CA LEU A 88 -7.96 22.40 5.81
C LEU A 88 -9.21 23.01 6.45
N HIS A 89 -9.81 22.32 7.44
CA HIS A 89 -10.99 22.78 8.19
C HIS A 89 -12.14 23.17 7.25
N VAL A 90 -12.44 22.29 6.29
CA VAL A 90 -13.56 22.48 5.35
C VAL A 90 -14.90 22.46 6.10
N ASP A 91 -15.80 23.36 5.73
CA ASP A 91 -17.16 23.46 6.27
C ASP A 91 -18.14 22.60 5.44
N ALA A 92 -17.83 21.31 5.33
CA ALA A 92 -18.56 20.36 4.51
C ALA A 92 -18.37 18.93 5.03
N ASP A 93 -19.35 18.07 4.75
CA ASP A 93 -19.22 16.65 5.02
C ASP A 93 -18.24 15.98 4.04
N LEU A 94 -17.44 15.04 4.53
CA LEU A 94 -16.61 14.19 3.69
C LEU A 94 -17.38 12.89 3.42
N ILE A 95 -17.57 12.53 2.15
CA ILE A 95 -18.36 11.37 1.74
C ILE A 95 -17.53 10.42 0.88
N VAL A 96 -17.61 9.14 1.20
CA VAL A 96 -17.09 8.06 0.35
C VAL A 96 -18.26 7.24 -0.15
N ILE A 97 -18.50 7.26 -1.46
CA ILE A 97 -19.41 6.32 -2.11
C ILE A 97 -18.60 5.05 -2.39
N ALA A 98 -18.88 3.97 -1.66
CA ALA A 98 -18.13 2.73 -1.72
C ALA A 98 -18.97 1.62 -2.39
N SER A 99 -18.42 0.95 -3.40
CA SER A 99 -19.09 -0.23 -3.96
C SER A 99 -19.20 -1.36 -2.92
N LEU A 100 -20.12 -2.29 -3.14
CA LEU A 100 -20.28 -3.45 -2.26
C LEU A 100 -19.04 -4.36 -2.20
N ASP A 101 -18.16 -4.30 -3.19
CA ASP A 101 -16.92 -5.08 -3.22
C ASP A 101 -15.81 -4.47 -2.34
N VAL A 102 -15.96 -3.22 -1.90
CA VAL A 102 -15.00 -2.60 -0.97
C VAL A 102 -15.08 -3.31 0.39
N PRO A 103 -13.96 -3.87 0.91
CA PRO A 103 -13.93 -4.61 2.15
C PRO A 103 -14.46 -3.79 3.33
N LEU A 104 -15.25 -4.43 4.18
CA LEU A 104 -15.81 -3.78 5.37
C LEU A 104 -14.74 -3.19 6.28
N ARG A 105 -13.54 -3.81 6.36
CA ARG A 105 -12.41 -3.24 7.11
C ARG A 105 -11.98 -1.86 6.60
N TRP A 106 -11.95 -1.67 5.27
CA TRP A 106 -11.57 -0.39 4.67
C TRP A 106 -12.69 0.64 4.82
N VAL A 107 -13.94 0.20 4.70
CA VAL A 107 -15.12 1.04 5.01
C VAL A 107 -15.06 1.54 6.44
N ARG A 108 -14.79 0.66 7.42
CA ARG A 108 -14.68 1.04 8.84
C ARG A 108 -13.56 2.05 9.06
N ALA A 109 -12.37 1.81 8.50
CA ALA A 109 -11.24 2.74 8.63
C ALA A 109 -11.52 4.14 8.06
N MET A 110 -12.39 4.26 7.05
CA MET A 110 -12.79 5.55 6.47
C MET A 110 -13.98 6.20 7.19
N ARG A 111 -14.82 5.41 7.87
CA ARG A 111 -16.10 5.87 8.42
C ARG A 111 -15.88 6.89 9.55
N PHE A 112 -16.85 7.79 9.73
CA PHE A 112 -17.01 8.61 10.93
C PHE A 112 -17.72 7.79 12.01
N SER A 113 -17.26 7.88 13.27
CA SER A 113 -17.78 7.12 14.41
C SER A 113 -19.14 7.61 14.92
N ASP A 114 -20.16 7.67 14.05
CA ASP A 114 -21.55 7.69 14.50
C ASP A 114 -22.07 6.25 14.44
N LEU A 115 -21.99 5.56 15.58
CA LEU A 115 -22.54 4.22 15.75
C LEU A 115 -24.07 4.25 15.55
N ASP A 116 -24.52 3.69 14.42
CA ASP A 116 -25.83 3.06 14.33
C ASP A 116 -25.89 1.90 15.35
N PRO A 117 -27.00 1.68 16.08
CA PRO A 117 -27.09 0.69 17.16
C PRO A 117 -27.04 -0.80 16.74
N GLY A 118 -26.72 -1.12 15.48
CA GLY A 118 -27.09 -2.40 14.86
C GLY A 118 -26.06 -3.53 14.88
N ASP A 119 -24.75 -3.26 14.91
CA ASP A 119 -23.77 -4.31 14.65
C ASP A 119 -23.04 -4.76 15.93
N GLY A 120 -23.60 -5.78 16.56
CA GLY A 120 -23.02 -6.48 17.71
C GLY A 120 -21.80 -7.32 17.34
N LEU A 121 -20.72 -7.19 18.12
CA LEU A 121 -19.52 -8.01 18.05
C LEU A 121 -19.84 -9.44 18.58
N LEU A 122 -19.68 -10.46 17.73
CA LEU A 122 -19.68 -11.88 18.13
C LEU A 122 -18.26 -12.27 18.61
N MET A 123 -18.12 -12.69 19.88
CA MET A 123 -16.92 -13.38 20.38
C MET A 123 -17.20 -14.84 20.73
N HIS A 124 -16.22 -15.70 20.41
CA HIS A 124 -16.25 -17.15 20.58
C HIS A 124 -16.22 -17.61 22.05
N SER A 125 -16.81 -18.78 22.27
CA SER A 125 -17.08 -19.43 23.56
C SER A 125 -15.81 -19.85 24.32
N ALA A 126 -15.67 -19.40 25.56
CA ALA A 126 -14.73 -19.95 26.54
C ALA A 126 -15.52 -20.65 27.66
N THR A 127 -15.12 -21.87 28.00
CA THR A 127 -15.76 -22.74 29.00
C THR A 127 -15.30 -22.36 30.41
N ILE A 128 -16.25 -21.99 31.28
CA ILE A 128 -15.99 -21.56 32.66
C ILE A 128 -16.67 -22.54 33.61
N SER A 129 -15.92 -23.05 34.60
CA SER A 129 -16.45 -23.89 35.68
C SER A 129 -16.96 -23.01 36.84
N THR A 130 -18.25 -23.13 37.17
CA THR A 130 -18.93 -22.39 38.25
C THR A 130 -18.96 -23.16 39.57
N ILE A 131 -18.74 -22.49 40.69
CA ILE A 131 -19.07 -22.92 42.07
C ILE A 131 -20.28 -22.07 42.54
N PRO A 132 -21.28 -22.62 43.28
CA PRO A 132 -22.56 -21.95 43.49
C PRO A 132 -22.49 -20.81 44.51
N MET A 133 -23.23 -19.72 44.26
CA MET A 133 -23.36 -18.57 45.18
C MET A 133 -24.82 -18.13 45.35
N HIS A 134 -25.13 -17.67 46.57
CA HIS A 134 -26.46 -17.33 47.08
C HIS A 134 -27.05 -16.01 46.52
N TYR A 135 -28.38 -15.98 46.40
CA TYR A 135 -29.18 -14.93 45.75
C TYR A 135 -29.60 -13.78 46.71
N PRO A 136 -29.46 -12.50 46.32
CA PRO A 136 -30.13 -11.35 46.95
C PRO A 136 -31.52 -11.05 46.36
N SER A 137 -32.33 -10.26 47.07
CA SER A 137 -33.66 -9.79 46.63
C SER A 137 -33.59 -8.58 45.67
N LEU A 138 -34.53 -8.49 44.72
CA LEU A 138 -34.58 -7.48 43.66
C LEU A 138 -34.73 -6.03 44.17
N SER A 139 -34.12 -5.11 43.41
CA SER A 139 -34.23 -3.63 43.47
C SER A 139 -33.35 -2.90 44.50
N THR A 140 -32.03 -2.92 44.32
CA THR A 140 -31.10 -1.97 44.99
C THR A 140 -29.96 -1.53 44.08
N ASN A 141 -29.42 -0.32 44.28
CA ASN A 141 -28.24 0.16 43.55
C ASN A 141 -27.00 -0.61 44.02
N HIS A 142 -26.38 -1.40 43.12
CA HIS A 142 -25.19 -2.18 43.45
C HIS A 142 -23.90 -1.55 42.91
N CYS A 143 -22.81 -1.72 43.67
CA CYS A 143 -21.45 -1.44 43.23
C CYS A 143 -20.66 -2.74 43.14
N LEU A 144 -20.12 -3.06 41.97
CA LEU A 144 -19.26 -4.22 41.72
C LEU A 144 -17.82 -3.77 41.55
N LEU A 145 -16.95 -4.17 42.46
CA LEU A 145 -15.50 -4.10 42.26
C LEU A 145 -15.03 -5.41 41.64
N VAL A 146 -14.29 -5.33 40.54
CA VAL A 146 -13.73 -6.49 39.83
C VAL A 146 -12.25 -6.28 39.55
N ASP A 147 -11.47 -7.34 39.72
CA ASP A 147 -10.03 -7.37 39.52
C ASP A 147 -9.62 -8.68 38.84
N GLY A 148 -8.79 -8.60 37.80
CA GLY A 148 -8.28 -9.72 37.03
C GLY A 148 -6.77 -9.86 37.13
N SER A 149 -6.30 -10.90 37.80
CA SER A 149 -4.88 -11.24 37.88
C SER A 149 -4.47 -12.26 36.83
N PHE A 150 -3.27 -12.09 36.26
CA PHE A 150 -2.70 -13.02 35.28
C PHE A 150 -1.29 -13.46 35.67
N GLN A 151 -1.05 -14.77 35.64
CA GLN A 151 0.27 -15.35 35.84
C GLN A 151 0.44 -16.60 34.98
N ALA A 152 1.43 -16.57 34.08
CA ALA A 152 1.90 -17.74 33.31
C ALA A 152 0.81 -18.53 32.57
N GLY A 153 -0.12 -17.85 31.89
CA GLY A 153 -1.19 -18.49 31.09
C GLY A 153 -2.47 -18.81 31.86
N SER A 154 -2.47 -18.53 33.16
CA SER A 154 -3.63 -18.67 34.04
C SER A 154 -4.12 -17.30 34.49
N PHE A 155 -5.45 -17.15 34.61
CA PHE A 155 -6.04 -15.99 35.25
C PHE A 155 -6.80 -16.38 36.52
N GLY A 156 -6.81 -15.46 37.47
CA GLY A 156 -7.75 -15.43 38.58
C GLY A 156 -8.51 -14.12 38.53
N CYS A 157 -9.80 -14.14 38.76
CA CYS A 157 -10.57 -12.93 38.95
C CYS A 157 -11.29 -12.95 40.30
N ALA A 158 -11.35 -11.78 40.93
CA ALA A 158 -12.09 -11.55 42.15
C ALA A 158 -13.15 -10.48 41.91
N MET A 159 -14.26 -10.60 42.63
CA MET A 159 -15.37 -9.68 42.58
C MET A 159 -15.88 -9.41 44.00
N LEU A 160 -16.18 -8.16 44.30
CA LEU A 160 -16.88 -7.72 45.50
C LEU A 160 -18.09 -6.89 45.11
N SER A 161 -19.28 -7.35 45.46
CA SER A 161 -20.54 -6.61 45.30
C SER A 161 -20.94 -5.96 46.62
N LEU A 162 -21.35 -4.70 46.57
CA LEU A 162 -21.84 -3.92 47.71
C LEU A 162 -23.22 -3.36 47.38
N SER A 163 -24.20 -3.62 48.23
CA SER A 163 -25.50 -2.92 48.16
C SER A 163 -25.36 -1.55 48.81
N ARG A 164 -25.61 -0.48 48.04
CA ARG A 164 -25.58 0.90 48.57
C ARG A 164 -26.74 1.19 49.54
N CYS A 165 -27.78 0.36 49.55
CA CYS A 165 -28.98 0.57 50.35
C CYS A 165 -29.03 -0.29 51.62
N SER A 166 -28.57 -1.55 51.56
CA SER A 166 -28.68 -2.48 52.68
C SER A 166 -27.39 -2.69 53.47
N SER A 167 -26.26 -2.13 53.01
CA SER A 167 -24.91 -2.39 53.56
C SER A 167 -24.47 -3.86 53.50
N ASP A 168 -25.20 -4.71 52.77
CA ASP A 168 -24.83 -6.08 52.50
C ASP A 168 -23.73 -6.14 51.42
N TRP A 169 -22.88 -7.16 51.51
CA TRP A 169 -21.82 -7.41 50.54
C TRP A 169 -21.68 -8.88 50.18
N TRP A 170 -21.23 -9.15 48.96
CA TRP A 170 -21.02 -10.48 48.42
C TRP A 170 -19.67 -10.55 47.72
N THR A 171 -19.00 -11.70 47.75
CA THR A 171 -17.75 -11.91 47.01
C THR A 171 -17.90 -13.06 46.04
N GLY A 172 -17.16 -12.99 44.93
CA GLY A 172 -17.06 -14.06 43.95
C GLY A 172 -15.63 -14.20 43.47
N VAL A 173 -15.18 -15.43 43.24
CA VAL A 173 -13.87 -15.71 42.66
C VAL A 173 -14.02 -16.72 41.53
N SER A 174 -13.22 -16.55 40.48
CA SER A 174 -13.14 -17.50 39.38
C SER A 174 -11.69 -17.58 38.91
N SER A 175 -11.34 -18.68 38.26
CA SER A 175 -10.01 -18.85 37.67
C SER A 175 -10.12 -19.71 36.42
N GLY A 176 -9.14 -19.58 35.54
CA GLY A 176 -9.09 -20.33 34.29
C GLY A 176 -7.80 -20.02 33.52
N SER A 177 -7.83 -20.24 32.22
CA SER A 177 -6.72 -19.90 31.31
C SER A 177 -7.06 -18.69 30.45
N CYS A 178 -6.08 -17.82 30.21
CA CYS A 178 -6.15 -16.74 29.23
C CYS A 178 -4.74 -16.47 28.67
N ASN A 179 -4.64 -15.66 27.62
CA ASN A 179 -3.38 -15.40 26.92
C ASN A 179 -2.67 -14.12 27.37
N SER A 180 -3.36 -13.23 28.10
CA SER A 180 -2.79 -11.95 28.52
C SER A 180 -3.43 -11.39 29.79
N ALA A 181 -2.71 -10.48 30.45
CA ALA A 181 -3.23 -9.72 31.60
C ALA A 181 -4.46 -8.87 31.23
N LEU A 182 -4.50 -8.27 30.03
CA LEU A 182 -5.65 -7.51 29.57
C LEU A 182 -6.90 -8.39 29.40
N GLU A 183 -6.72 -9.62 28.89
CA GLU A 183 -7.79 -10.59 28.75
C GLU A 183 -8.33 -11.06 30.11
N ALA A 184 -7.45 -11.20 31.11
CA ALA A 184 -7.86 -11.53 32.49
C ALA A 184 -8.77 -10.44 33.10
N GLU A 185 -8.42 -9.16 32.91
CA GLU A 185 -9.21 -8.02 33.37
C GLU A 185 -10.59 -7.94 32.70
N MET A 186 -10.64 -8.19 31.39
CA MET A 186 -11.92 -8.25 30.66
C MET A 186 -12.80 -9.41 31.14
N LEU A 187 -12.21 -10.59 31.37
CA LEU A 187 -12.93 -11.74 31.89
C LEU A 187 -13.47 -11.49 33.31
N ALA A 188 -12.75 -10.75 34.14
CA ALA A 188 -13.22 -10.33 35.47
C ALA A 188 -14.51 -9.50 35.38
N ILE A 189 -14.56 -8.51 34.47
CA ILE A 189 -15.77 -7.70 34.23
C ILE A 189 -16.93 -8.56 33.70
N ILE A 190 -16.66 -9.44 32.73
CA ILE A 190 -17.69 -10.32 32.14
C ILE A 190 -18.31 -11.22 33.22
N GLN A 191 -17.50 -11.74 34.13
CA GLN A 191 -17.97 -12.56 35.23
C GLN A 191 -18.82 -11.73 36.22
N GLY A 192 -18.43 -10.49 36.51
CA GLY A 192 -19.24 -9.58 37.31
C GLY A 192 -20.60 -9.25 36.69
N LEU A 193 -20.62 -8.99 35.38
CA LEU A 193 -21.85 -8.75 34.63
C LEU A 193 -22.76 -9.98 34.59
N ARG A 194 -22.19 -11.18 34.38
CA ARG A 194 -22.95 -12.43 34.41
C ARG A 194 -23.62 -12.66 35.76
N TRP A 195 -22.91 -12.41 36.86
CA TRP A 195 -23.48 -12.49 38.20
C TRP A 195 -24.62 -11.47 38.37
N ALA A 196 -24.45 -10.23 37.92
CA ALA A 196 -25.50 -9.22 38.00
C ALA A 196 -26.76 -9.60 37.21
N ILE A 197 -26.59 -10.14 36.00
CA ILE A 197 -27.69 -10.63 35.16
C ILE A 197 -28.42 -11.80 35.83
N GLN A 198 -27.67 -12.77 36.39
CA GLN A 198 -28.25 -13.91 37.12
C GLN A 198 -29.10 -13.47 38.31
N ASN A 199 -28.71 -12.39 38.97
CA ASN A 199 -29.43 -11.82 40.12
C ASN A 199 -30.44 -10.72 39.74
N ARG A 200 -30.69 -10.49 38.44
CA ARG A 200 -31.65 -9.51 37.91
C ARG A 200 -31.44 -8.10 38.49
N LEU A 201 -30.19 -7.66 38.49
CA LEU A 201 -29.85 -6.30 38.91
C LEU A 201 -30.07 -5.32 37.76
N ASP A 202 -30.94 -4.33 37.96
CA ASP A 202 -31.32 -3.36 36.94
C ASP A 202 -30.51 -2.03 37.03
N ASP A 203 -29.88 -1.73 38.18
CA ASP A 203 -29.02 -0.56 38.39
C ASP A 203 -27.68 -0.96 39.04
N LEU A 204 -26.59 -0.81 38.29
CA LEU A 204 -25.27 -1.34 38.61
C LEU A 204 -24.14 -0.36 38.23
N THR A 205 -23.22 -0.11 39.17
CA THR A 205 -21.93 0.53 38.92
C THR A 205 -20.81 -0.51 38.96
N ILE A 206 -19.98 -0.61 37.91
CA ILE A 206 -18.78 -1.45 37.90
C ILE A 206 -17.54 -0.58 38.10
N ILE A 207 -16.66 -1.01 39.00
CA ILE A 207 -15.37 -0.41 39.28
C ILE A 207 -14.29 -1.44 38.98
N SER A 208 -13.36 -1.08 38.09
CA SER A 208 -12.14 -1.82 37.81
C SER A 208 -10.97 -0.84 37.94
N ASP A 209 -9.84 -1.33 38.43
CA ASP A 209 -8.57 -0.59 38.50
C ASP A 209 -7.83 -0.56 37.15
N SER A 210 -8.23 -1.43 36.21
CA SER A 210 -7.74 -1.43 34.83
C SER A 210 -8.30 -0.25 34.04
N LYS A 211 -7.56 0.87 34.05
CA LYS A 211 -7.86 2.07 33.26
C LYS A 211 -8.11 1.74 31.78
N THR A 212 -7.33 0.82 31.20
CA THR A 212 -7.45 0.38 29.81
C THR A 212 -8.80 -0.27 29.52
N VAL A 213 -9.28 -1.13 30.42
CA VAL A 213 -10.57 -1.82 30.22
C VAL A 213 -11.74 -0.91 30.53
N VAL A 214 -11.65 -0.08 31.57
CA VAL A 214 -12.66 0.96 31.86
C VAL A 214 -12.79 1.91 30.66
N ASP A 215 -11.69 2.33 30.05
CA ASP A 215 -11.70 3.14 28.84
C ASP A 215 -12.35 2.40 27.65
N ALA A 216 -12.09 1.10 27.47
CA ALA A 216 -12.64 0.27 26.38
C ALA A 216 -14.12 -0.11 26.56
N VAL A 217 -14.64 -0.09 27.79
CA VAL A 217 -16.04 -0.37 28.13
C VAL A 217 -16.87 0.91 28.15
N CYS A 218 -16.34 2.00 28.74
CA CYS A 218 -17.03 3.29 28.82
C CYS A 218 -17.05 4.04 27.48
N LYS A 219 -15.99 3.89 26.69
CA LYS A 219 -16.00 4.26 25.27
C LYS A 219 -16.23 2.95 24.55
N LYS A 220 -17.33 2.75 23.82
CA LYS A 220 -17.48 1.60 22.89
C LYS A 220 -16.36 1.65 21.83
N ARG A 221 -15.13 1.33 22.20
CA ARG A 221 -13.91 1.64 21.45
C ARG A 221 -12.87 0.59 21.79
N ALA A 222 -12.66 -0.33 20.84
CA ALA A 222 -11.39 -1.03 20.76
C ALA A 222 -10.28 0.02 20.50
N PRO A 223 -9.07 -0.17 21.03
CA PRO A 223 -7.97 0.75 20.78
C PRO A 223 -7.58 0.76 19.29
N GLU A 224 -7.91 1.88 18.66
CA GLU A 224 -7.27 2.57 17.52
C GLU A 224 -7.06 1.81 16.19
N GLU A 225 -8.06 1.89 15.30
CA GLU A 225 -7.81 2.43 13.96
C GLU A 225 -8.32 3.88 13.98
N GLU A 226 -7.46 4.84 13.66
CA GLU A 226 -7.85 6.26 13.58
C GLU A 226 -8.80 6.41 12.37
N GLU A 227 -10.09 6.51 12.65
CA GLU A 227 -11.15 6.68 11.66
C GLU A 227 -10.97 8.00 10.89
N ASP A 228 -11.11 7.98 9.56
CA ASP A 228 -10.86 9.17 8.72
C ASP A 228 -11.99 10.20 8.76
N GLY A 229 -13.09 9.88 9.42
CA GLY A 229 -14.18 10.82 9.66
C GLY A 229 -15.10 11.07 8.46
N ALA A 230 -15.13 10.18 7.47
CA ALA A 230 -16.02 10.30 6.31
C ALA A 230 -17.34 9.53 6.50
N LYS A 231 -18.43 10.03 5.91
CA LYS A 231 -19.68 9.29 5.78
C LYS A 231 -19.54 8.31 4.61
N VAL A 232 -19.67 7.01 4.86
CA VAL A 232 -19.55 6.00 3.81
C VAL A 232 -20.92 5.55 3.35
N MET A 233 -21.25 5.80 2.09
CA MET A 233 -22.46 5.32 1.42
C MET A 233 -22.12 4.07 0.62
N ARG A 234 -22.77 2.94 0.95
CA ARG A 234 -22.57 1.69 0.20
C ARG A 234 -23.53 1.58 -0.97
N VAL A 235 -23.03 1.24 -2.14
CA VAL A 235 -23.81 1.15 -3.39
C VAL A 235 -23.45 -0.11 -4.17
N GLU A 236 -24.40 -0.62 -4.95
CA GLU A 236 -24.15 -1.67 -5.93
C GLU A 236 -23.39 -1.13 -7.15
N ASN A 237 -22.68 -1.99 -7.87
CA ASN A 237 -22.01 -1.57 -9.09
C ASN A 237 -23.00 -1.41 -10.25
N LEU A 238 -22.86 -0.30 -10.97
CA LEU A 238 -23.51 -0.10 -12.25
C LEU A 238 -22.80 -0.90 -13.34
N ASN A 239 -23.57 -1.58 -14.19
CA ASN A 239 -23.01 -2.25 -15.36
C ASN A 239 -22.58 -1.21 -16.41
N ASN A 240 -21.32 -1.24 -16.82
CA ASN A 240 -20.84 -0.44 -17.95
C ASN A 240 -21.28 -1.10 -19.29
N PRO A 241 -22.20 -0.48 -20.05
CA PRO A 241 -22.69 -1.07 -21.30
C PRO A 241 -21.63 -0.99 -22.42
N TYR A 242 -20.68 -0.06 -22.32
CA TYR A 242 -19.65 0.21 -23.32
C TYR A 242 -18.47 -0.78 -23.26
N LYS A 243 -18.50 -1.77 -22.36
CA LYS A 243 -17.44 -2.77 -22.17
C LYS A 243 -17.08 -3.60 -23.41
N LYS A 244 -17.91 -3.56 -24.46
CA LYS A 244 -17.69 -4.25 -25.74
C LYS A 244 -17.16 -3.33 -26.85
N GLN A 245 -16.99 -2.03 -26.60
CA GLN A 245 -16.40 -1.12 -27.58
C GLN A 245 -14.96 -1.52 -27.91
N SER A 246 -14.53 -1.29 -29.16
CA SER A 246 -13.21 -1.72 -29.64
C SER A 246 -12.04 -1.02 -28.95
N ASN A 247 -12.24 0.21 -28.48
CA ASN A 247 -11.27 1.03 -27.76
C ASN A 247 -11.43 0.97 -26.23
N PHE A 248 -12.27 0.07 -25.71
CA PHE A 248 -12.54 -0.04 -24.28
C PHE A 248 -11.30 -0.51 -23.51
N ASP A 249 -10.94 0.22 -22.45
CA ASP A 249 -9.94 -0.22 -21.49
C ASP A 249 -10.65 -0.89 -20.30
N TRP A 250 -10.22 -2.10 -19.95
CA TRP A 250 -10.81 -2.88 -18.86
C TRP A 250 -10.82 -2.13 -17.52
N ARG A 251 -9.91 -1.18 -17.31
CA ARG A 251 -9.86 -0.32 -16.12
C ARG A 251 -11.10 0.57 -15.95
N PHE A 252 -11.88 0.77 -17.01
CA PHE A 252 -13.11 1.55 -17.02
C PHE A 252 -14.36 0.73 -16.69
N MET A 253 -14.22 -0.54 -16.28
CA MET A 253 -15.34 -1.41 -15.90
C MET A 253 -16.31 -0.77 -14.90
N LEU A 254 -15.80 -0.04 -13.91
CA LEU A 254 -16.59 0.48 -12.78
C LEU A 254 -16.64 2.01 -12.68
N THR A 255 -16.13 2.72 -13.69
CA THR A 255 -16.11 4.20 -13.70
C THR A 255 -17.52 4.80 -13.70
N MET A 256 -18.52 4.08 -14.21
CA MET A 256 -19.92 4.51 -14.22
C MET A 256 -20.48 4.73 -12.82
N ASN A 257 -19.95 4.06 -11.79
CA ASN A 257 -20.39 4.28 -10.41
C ASN A 257 -20.24 5.73 -9.95
N LYS A 258 -19.38 6.52 -10.60
CA LYS A 258 -19.21 7.95 -10.33
C LYS A 258 -20.53 8.72 -10.38
N ILE A 259 -21.51 8.28 -11.18
CA ILE A 259 -22.81 8.98 -11.30
C ILE A 259 -23.68 8.88 -10.04
N TYR A 260 -23.40 7.97 -9.10
CA TYR A 260 -24.09 7.92 -7.80
C TYR A 260 -23.97 9.23 -7.01
N VAL A 261 -22.98 10.07 -7.32
CA VAL A 261 -22.88 11.39 -6.67
C VAL A 261 -24.12 12.27 -6.87
N TRP A 262 -24.89 12.08 -7.96
CA TRP A 262 -26.16 12.79 -8.16
C TRP A 262 -27.30 12.29 -7.27
N SER A 263 -27.18 11.12 -6.63
CA SER A 263 -28.19 10.60 -5.71
C SER A 263 -28.09 11.16 -4.28
N LEU A 264 -27.05 11.94 -3.97
CA LEU A 264 -26.79 12.58 -2.67
C LEU A 264 -27.72 13.78 -2.40
N VAL A 265 -29.03 13.59 -2.56
CA VAL A 265 -30.08 14.64 -2.52
C VAL A 265 -30.27 15.31 -1.16
N GLU A 266 -29.62 14.80 -0.11
CA GLU A 266 -29.57 15.43 1.20
C GLU A 266 -28.63 16.65 1.26
N TYR A 267 -27.79 16.85 0.24
CA TYR A 267 -26.89 18.01 0.12
C TYR A 267 -27.38 18.99 -0.95
N GLU A 268 -27.14 20.27 -0.70
CA GLU A 268 -27.45 21.36 -1.63
C GLU A 268 -26.42 21.44 -2.76
N ARG A 269 -25.14 21.18 -2.44
CA ARG A 269 -24.01 21.17 -3.37
C ARG A 269 -23.00 20.10 -2.98
N VAL A 270 -22.46 19.42 -3.99
CA VAL A 270 -21.42 18.40 -3.81
C VAL A 270 -20.25 18.70 -4.74
N VAL A 271 -19.03 18.62 -4.21
CA VAL A 271 -17.80 18.62 -5.00
C VAL A 271 -17.35 17.17 -5.14
N MET A 272 -17.46 16.62 -6.35
CA MET A 272 -16.98 15.27 -6.67
C MET A 272 -15.48 15.29 -6.96
N LEU A 273 -14.75 14.35 -6.39
CA LEU A 273 -13.30 14.26 -6.45
C LEU A 273 -12.83 12.86 -6.86
N ASP A 274 -11.82 12.83 -7.73
CA ASP A 274 -10.95 11.66 -7.87
C ASP A 274 -9.92 11.63 -6.73
N SER A 275 -9.51 10.43 -6.31
CA SER A 275 -8.56 10.22 -5.21
C SER A 275 -7.13 10.68 -5.50
N ASP A 276 -6.86 11.11 -6.74
CA ASP A 276 -5.58 11.66 -7.18
C ASP A 276 -5.55 13.20 -7.20
N ASN A 277 -6.41 13.84 -6.41
CA ASN A 277 -6.37 15.28 -6.14
C ASN A 277 -5.67 15.58 -4.79
N ILE A 278 -4.88 16.65 -4.76
CA ILE A 278 -4.30 17.22 -3.54
C ILE A 278 -4.75 18.67 -3.40
N PHE A 279 -5.40 18.97 -2.29
CA PHE A 279 -5.78 20.33 -1.92
C PHE A 279 -4.61 21.05 -1.25
N LEU A 280 -4.31 22.25 -1.73
CA LEU A 280 -3.29 23.15 -1.20
C LEU A 280 -3.85 24.11 -0.16
N GLN A 281 -5.14 24.44 -0.27
CA GLN A 281 -5.90 25.34 0.59
C GLN A 281 -7.38 24.94 0.61
N ASN A 282 -8.15 25.49 1.55
CA ASN A 282 -9.61 25.34 1.58
C ASN A 282 -10.22 25.91 0.28
N THR A 283 -11.21 25.22 -0.28
CA THR A 283 -11.88 25.56 -1.54
C THR A 283 -13.41 25.60 -1.42
N ASP A 284 -13.93 25.90 -0.23
CA ASP A 284 -15.38 25.86 0.04
C ASP A 284 -16.17 26.87 -0.80
N GLU A 285 -15.52 27.88 -1.38
CA GLU A 285 -16.14 28.75 -2.38
C GLU A 285 -16.64 27.99 -3.62
N LEU A 286 -16.13 26.78 -3.90
CA LEU A 286 -16.66 25.92 -4.97
C LEU A 286 -18.14 25.56 -4.74
N PHE A 287 -18.60 25.51 -3.50
CA PHE A 287 -20.01 25.27 -3.20
C PHE A 287 -20.93 26.40 -3.67
N GLN A 288 -20.40 27.60 -3.94
CA GLN A 288 -21.20 28.69 -4.51
C GLN A 288 -21.50 28.49 -5.99
N CYS A 289 -20.89 27.50 -6.65
CA CYS A 289 -21.13 27.23 -8.05
C CYS A 289 -22.56 26.73 -8.31
N GLY A 290 -23.00 26.76 -9.57
CA GLY A 290 -24.36 26.38 -9.95
C GLY A 290 -24.59 24.86 -10.02
N GLN A 291 -25.49 24.42 -10.91
CA GLN A 291 -25.93 23.03 -11.01
C GLN A 291 -24.83 22.07 -11.47
N PHE A 292 -23.89 22.54 -12.30
CA PHE A 292 -22.77 21.74 -12.77
C PHE A 292 -21.60 22.65 -13.15
N CYS A 293 -20.42 22.38 -12.59
CA CYS A 293 -19.22 23.14 -12.87
C CYS A 293 -17.99 22.22 -12.92
N ALA A 294 -17.16 22.36 -13.95
CA ALA A 294 -15.96 21.54 -14.11
C ALA A 294 -14.81 22.33 -14.74
N VAL A 295 -13.59 21.84 -14.58
CA VAL A 295 -12.37 22.46 -15.14
C VAL A 295 -12.06 21.88 -16.52
N PHE A 296 -11.61 22.73 -17.43
CA PHE A 296 -11.10 22.33 -18.75
C PHE A 296 -9.57 22.22 -18.70
N ILE A 297 -9.07 20.99 -18.56
CA ILE A 297 -7.64 20.69 -18.69
C ILE A 297 -7.27 20.57 -20.17
N ASN A 298 -8.20 20.06 -21.00
CA ASN A 298 -8.13 20.09 -22.45
C ASN A 298 -8.93 21.31 -22.97
N PRO A 299 -8.51 21.97 -24.07
CA PRO A 299 -9.24 23.12 -24.64
C PRO A 299 -10.74 22.88 -24.92
N CYS A 300 -11.13 21.64 -25.24
CA CYS A 300 -12.50 21.32 -25.67
C CYS A 300 -13.25 20.40 -24.71
N ILE A 301 -12.54 19.70 -23.81
CA ILE A 301 -13.13 18.66 -22.97
C ILE A 301 -12.82 18.98 -21.50
N PHE A 302 -13.87 19.08 -20.69
CA PHE A 302 -13.70 19.22 -19.25
C PHE A 302 -13.28 17.89 -18.62
N HIS A 303 -12.55 17.98 -17.52
CA HIS A 303 -12.04 16.83 -16.81
C HIS A 303 -13.01 16.43 -15.69
N THR A 304 -13.31 15.13 -15.57
CA THR A 304 -14.24 14.65 -14.53
C THR A 304 -13.56 14.38 -13.19
N GLY A 305 -12.26 14.63 -13.04
CA GLY A 305 -11.57 14.40 -11.78
C GLY A 305 -11.88 15.39 -10.66
N LEU A 306 -12.48 16.54 -10.99
CA LEU A 306 -13.05 17.49 -10.03
C LEU A 306 -14.21 18.22 -10.68
N PHE A 307 -15.41 18.12 -10.11
CA PHE A 307 -16.55 18.91 -10.56
C PHE A 307 -17.52 19.18 -9.42
N VAL A 308 -18.21 20.32 -9.49
CA VAL A 308 -19.31 20.70 -8.60
C VAL A 308 -20.61 20.29 -9.25
N LEU A 309 -21.55 19.79 -8.45
CA LEU A 309 -22.92 19.52 -8.90
C LEU A 309 -23.96 19.87 -7.85
N GLN A 310 -25.18 20.11 -8.32
CA GLN A 310 -26.40 20.06 -7.51
C GLN A 310 -26.99 18.64 -7.60
N PRO A 311 -27.05 17.88 -6.49
CA PRO A 311 -27.63 16.55 -6.50
C PRO A 311 -29.10 16.56 -6.92
N SER A 312 -29.52 15.56 -7.69
CA SER A 312 -30.89 15.43 -8.15
C SER A 312 -31.18 14.00 -8.53
N MET A 313 -32.16 13.40 -7.86
CA MET A 313 -32.64 12.05 -8.18
C MET A 313 -33.22 11.98 -9.60
N GLN A 314 -33.74 13.09 -10.13
CA GLN A 314 -34.22 13.16 -11.51
C GLN A 314 -33.06 13.04 -12.51
N VAL A 315 -31.97 13.78 -12.28
CA VAL A 315 -30.76 13.73 -13.13
C VAL A 315 -30.08 12.36 -13.01
N PHE A 316 -29.96 11.82 -11.80
CA PHE A 316 -29.41 10.48 -11.59
C PHE A 316 -30.17 9.41 -12.37
N LYS A 317 -31.51 9.37 -12.25
CA LYS A 317 -32.36 8.41 -12.98
C LYS A 317 -32.27 8.59 -14.50
N ASP A 318 -32.16 9.82 -14.97
CA ASP A 318 -31.98 10.12 -16.39
C ASP A 318 -30.62 9.66 -16.92
N MET A 319 -29.54 9.85 -16.14
CA MET A 319 -28.21 9.30 -16.45
C MET A 319 -28.22 7.77 -16.48
N VAL A 320 -28.84 7.11 -15.51
CA VAL A 320 -28.96 5.64 -15.50
C VAL A 320 -29.69 5.14 -16.75
N ARG A 321 -30.81 5.79 -17.12
CA ARG A 321 -31.51 5.49 -18.38
C ARG A 321 -30.64 5.76 -19.61
N GLY A 322 -29.80 6.79 -19.57
CA GLY A 322 -28.81 7.07 -20.59
C GLY A 322 -27.78 5.95 -20.77
N LEU A 323 -27.38 5.28 -19.68
CA LEU A 323 -26.53 4.09 -19.75
C LEU A 323 -27.29 2.90 -20.36
N GLU A 324 -28.52 2.64 -19.93
CA GLU A 324 -29.34 1.54 -20.47
C GLU A 324 -29.57 1.67 -21.98
N ASN A 325 -29.69 2.90 -22.46
CA ASN A 325 -29.87 3.22 -23.88
C ASN A 325 -28.56 3.43 -24.65
N GLU A 326 -27.40 3.13 -24.05
CA GLU A 326 -26.08 3.29 -24.67
C GLU A 326 -25.86 4.68 -25.29
N ARG A 327 -26.16 5.75 -24.52
CA ARG A 327 -25.84 7.13 -24.91
C ARG A 327 -24.40 7.24 -25.43
N GLU A 328 -24.18 8.12 -26.40
CA GLU A 328 -22.86 8.32 -26.99
C GLU A 328 -21.78 8.51 -25.90
N ASN A 329 -20.80 7.60 -25.90
CA ASN A 329 -19.67 7.64 -24.97
C ASN A 329 -18.39 7.21 -25.72
N PRO A 330 -17.56 8.17 -26.16
CA PRO A 330 -16.39 7.88 -26.99
C PRO A 330 -15.26 7.13 -26.27
N ASP A 331 -15.11 7.29 -24.95
CA ASP A 331 -14.03 6.66 -24.17
C ASP A 331 -14.49 5.43 -23.37
N GLY A 332 -15.81 5.17 -23.36
CA GLY A 332 -16.42 4.08 -22.58
C GLY A 332 -16.29 4.27 -21.06
N ALA A 333 -15.92 5.48 -20.60
CA ALA A 333 -15.64 5.83 -19.21
C ALA A 333 -16.52 7.01 -18.74
N ASP A 334 -16.31 7.44 -17.49
CA ASP A 334 -17.09 8.53 -16.87
C ASP A 334 -16.84 9.86 -17.58
N GLN A 335 -15.63 10.10 -18.08
CA GLN A 335 -15.29 11.35 -18.75
C GLN A 335 -16.09 11.54 -20.06
N GLY A 336 -16.15 10.54 -20.94
CA GLY A 336 -16.96 10.59 -22.14
C GLY A 336 -18.45 10.62 -21.84
N PHE A 337 -18.92 9.84 -20.87
CA PHE A 337 -20.35 9.80 -20.51
C PHE A 337 -20.84 11.14 -19.95
N ILE A 338 -20.19 11.66 -18.89
CA ILE A 338 -20.56 12.94 -18.27
C ILE A 338 -20.34 14.08 -19.27
N GLY A 339 -19.27 14.01 -20.08
CA GLY A 339 -19.01 14.92 -21.21
C GLY A 339 -20.20 15.02 -22.17
N SER A 340 -20.72 13.88 -22.62
CA SER A 340 -21.88 13.82 -23.52
C SER A 340 -23.19 14.29 -22.88
N TYR A 341 -23.30 14.22 -21.55
CA TYR A 341 -24.49 14.64 -20.80
C TYR A 341 -24.53 16.17 -20.61
N PHE A 342 -23.36 16.82 -20.50
CA PHE A 342 -23.21 18.27 -20.40
C PHE A 342 -22.41 18.87 -21.58
N PRO A 343 -22.88 18.71 -22.83
CA PRO A 343 -22.11 19.08 -24.02
C PRO A 343 -21.85 20.59 -24.12
N ASP A 344 -22.78 21.41 -23.63
CA ASP A 344 -22.69 22.87 -23.75
C ASP A 344 -21.72 23.51 -22.76
N LEU A 345 -21.05 22.74 -21.88
CA LEU A 345 -20.26 23.33 -20.79
C LEU A 345 -19.14 24.26 -21.31
N LEU A 346 -18.60 23.96 -22.49
CA LEU A 346 -17.56 24.78 -23.13
C LEU A 346 -18.02 26.22 -23.38
N ASP A 347 -19.30 26.40 -23.73
CA ASP A 347 -19.89 27.70 -24.07
C ASP A 347 -20.43 28.46 -22.84
N ARG A 348 -20.27 27.90 -21.63
CA ARG A 348 -20.75 28.49 -20.38
C ARG A 348 -19.79 29.55 -19.83
N PRO A 349 -20.29 30.52 -19.03
CA PRO A 349 -19.43 31.53 -18.40
C PRO A 349 -18.42 30.91 -17.43
N MET A 350 -17.31 31.63 -17.21
CA MET A 350 -16.33 31.26 -16.18
C MET A 350 -16.91 31.53 -14.79
N PHE A 351 -16.70 30.62 -13.85
CA PHE A 351 -17.06 30.77 -12.45
C PHE A 351 -16.17 31.81 -11.79
N HIS A 352 -16.81 32.79 -11.14
CA HIS A 352 -16.19 33.73 -10.24
C HIS A 352 -16.96 33.69 -8.92
N PRO A 353 -16.30 33.35 -7.80
CA PRO A 353 -16.98 33.21 -6.52
C PRO A 353 -17.61 34.55 -6.09
N PRO A 354 -18.91 34.58 -5.74
CA PRO A 354 -19.56 35.78 -5.21
C PRO A 354 -18.89 36.26 -3.92
N SER A 355 -18.84 37.57 -3.70
CA SER A 355 -18.27 38.16 -2.47
C SER A 355 -18.99 37.73 -1.19
N ASN A 356 -20.26 37.34 -1.28
CA ASN A 356 -21.04 36.85 -0.16
C ASN A 356 -21.03 35.30 -0.13
N PRO A 357 -20.46 34.66 0.90
CA PRO A 357 -20.28 33.20 0.98
C PRO A 357 -21.60 32.41 0.95
N THR A 358 -22.73 33.03 1.30
CA THR A 358 -24.05 32.36 1.29
C THR A 358 -24.75 32.41 -0.07
N THR A 359 -24.21 33.15 -1.04
CA THR A 359 -24.82 33.28 -2.37
C THR A 359 -24.51 32.06 -3.22
N LEU A 360 -25.55 31.35 -3.62
CA LEU A 360 -25.46 30.23 -4.56
C LEU A 360 -25.82 30.70 -5.96
N LEU A 361 -24.96 30.40 -6.92
CA LEU A 361 -25.23 30.68 -8.32
C LEU A 361 -26.23 29.66 -8.89
N ASN A 362 -26.93 30.09 -9.93
CA ASN A 362 -27.81 29.27 -10.73
C ASN A 362 -27.30 29.28 -12.18
N GLY A 363 -27.26 28.13 -12.83
CA GLY A 363 -26.66 27.86 -14.13
C GLY A 363 -25.49 26.87 -14.07
N THR A 364 -24.85 26.64 -15.21
CA THR A 364 -23.63 25.85 -15.31
C THR A 364 -22.45 26.76 -15.63
N PHE A 365 -21.27 26.44 -15.10
CA PHE A 365 -20.10 27.32 -15.21
C PHE A 365 -18.81 26.55 -15.46
N ARG A 366 -17.87 27.18 -16.15
CA ARG A 366 -16.50 26.65 -16.28
C ARG A 366 -15.67 27.06 -15.07
N LEU A 367 -15.04 26.10 -14.42
CA LEU A 367 -14.12 26.41 -13.32
C LEU A 367 -12.74 26.85 -13.87
N PRO A 368 -12.10 27.86 -13.25
CA PRO A 368 -10.72 28.23 -13.55
C PRO A 368 -9.73 27.07 -13.37
N LEU A 369 -8.67 27.05 -14.18
CA LEU A 369 -7.65 25.98 -14.14
C LEU A 369 -6.96 25.84 -12.77
N GLY A 370 -6.90 26.93 -11.99
CA GLY A 370 -6.39 26.90 -10.61
C GLY A 370 -7.11 25.96 -9.66
N TYR A 371 -8.34 25.51 -9.97
CA TYR A 371 -9.05 24.49 -9.19
C TYR A 371 -8.75 23.06 -9.63
N GLN A 372 -7.99 22.85 -10.70
CA GLN A 372 -7.55 21.53 -11.15
C GLN A 372 -6.25 21.63 -11.94
N MET A 373 -5.16 21.84 -11.21
CA MET A 373 -3.83 22.05 -11.76
C MET A 373 -3.20 20.71 -12.15
N ASP A 374 -3.21 20.39 -13.44
CA ASP A 374 -2.56 19.20 -13.98
C ASP A 374 -1.05 19.20 -13.68
N ALA A 375 -0.59 18.16 -12.98
CA ALA A 375 0.82 17.94 -12.63
C ALA A 375 1.77 17.95 -13.85
N SER A 376 1.31 17.58 -15.04
CA SER A 376 2.10 17.58 -16.26
C SER A 376 2.58 19.00 -16.64
N TYR A 377 1.78 20.03 -16.38
CA TYR A 377 2.18 21.43 -16.62
C TYR A 377 3.34 21.86 -15.72
N TYR A 378 3.41 21.33 -14.50
CA TYR A 378 4.56 21.53 -13.64
C TYR A 378 5.79 20.80 -14.18
N TYR A 379 5.67 19.54 -14.61
CA TYR A 379 6.82 18.76 -15.05
C TYR A 379 7.54 19.36 -16.26
N LEU A 380 6.83 20.05 -17.15
CA LEU A 380 7.42 20.74 -18.29
C LEU A 380 8.24 21.97 -17.89
N LYS A 381 7.79 22.74 -16.89
CA LYS A 381 8.42 24.01 -16.50
C LYS A 381 9.19 23.97 -15.18
N LEU A 382 9.06 22.89 -14.41
CA LEU A 382 9.52 22.74 -13.02
C LEU A 382 9.05 23.85 -12.07
N ARG A 383 7.96 24.53 -12.43
CA ARG A 383 7.30 25.56 -11.62
C ARG A 383 5.84 25.68 -12.05
N TRP A 384 4.99 26.07 -11.11
CA TRP A 384 3.60 26.37 -11.43
C TRP A 384 3.51 27.63 -12.29
N SER A 385 2.78 27.53 -13.39
CA SER A 385 2.53 28.60 -14.36
C SER A 385 1.08 28.49 -14.81
N VAL A 386 0.16 28.62 -13.86
CA VAL A 386 -1.28 28.51 -14.12
C VAL A 386 -1.81 29.89 -14.50
N PRO A 387 -2.49 30.04 -15.64
CA PRO A 387 -2.89 31.35 -16.18
C PRO A 387 -4.03 32.02 -15.40
N CYS A 388 -4.87 31.26 -14.68
CA CYS A 388 -6.03 31.79 -13.98
C CYS A 388 -6.47 30.91 -12.80
N GLY A 389 -7.10 31.54 -11.81
CA GLY A 389 -7.68 30.88 -10.63
C GLY A 389 -6.78 30.90 -9.38
N PRO A 390 -7.25 30.32 -8.28
CA PRO A 390 -6.62 30.45 -6.96
C PRO A 390 -5.45 29.49 -6.67
N ASN A 391 -5.06 28.63 -7.62
CA ASN A 391 -4.00 27.62 -7.48
C ASN A 391 -4.19 26.71 -6.25
N SER A 392 -5.36 26.07 -6.15
CA SER A 392 -5.81 25.41 -4.93
C SER A 392 -5.75 23.89 -4.97
N VAL A 393 -5.78 23.25 -6.14
CA VAL A 393 -5.84 21.78 -6.24
C VAL A 393 -4.85 21.30 -7.30
N ILE A 394 -3.97 20.37 -6.92
CA ILE A 394 -3.11 19.64 -7.84
C ILE A 394 -3.81 18.33 -8.22
N THR A 395 -3.84 18.00 -9.51
CA THR A 395 -4.42 16.75 -10.01
C THR A 395 -3.35 15.96 -10.75
N PHE A 396 -3.38 14.64 -10.59
CA PHE A 396 -2.42 13.73 -11.24
C PHE A 396 -3.11 12.84 -12.28
N PRO A 397 -3.65 13.39 -13.39
CA PRO A 397 -4.42 12.63 -14.39
C PRO A 397 -3.56 11.65 -15.21
N SER A 398 -2.25 11.62 -14.97
CA SER A 398 -1.27 10.79 -15.66
C SER A 398 -1.59 9.30 -15.66
N ALA A 399 -0.96 8.59 -16.60
CA ALA A 399 -1.01 7.13 -16.71
C ALA A 399 -0.78 6.46 -15.34
N PRO A 400 -1.37 5.29 -15.08
CA PRO A 400 -1.39 4.74 -13.74
C PRO A 400 -0.04 4.53 -13.10
N TRP A 401 1.03 4.26 -13.87
CA TRP A 401 2.40 4.14 -13.35
C TRP A 401 3.03 5.49 -12.99
N LEU A 402 2.50 6.64 -13.43
CA LEU A 402 3.03 7.97 -13.10
C LEU A 402 2.31 8.61 -11.90
N LYS A 403 1.54 7.82 -11.14
CA LYS A 403 0.82 8.30 -9.96
C LYS A 403 1.81 8.66 -8.84
N PRO A 404 1.47 9.68 -8.03
CA PRO A 404 2.44 10.28 -7.13
C PRO A 404 2.78 9.41 -5.91
N TRP A 405 1.95 8.41 -5.60
CA TRP A 405 2.13 7.54 -4.44
C TRP A 405 3.22 6.49 -4.58
N TYR A 406 3.79 6.29 -5.78
CA TYR A 406 4.83 5.28 -5.92
C TYR A 406 6.12 5.66 -5.20
N TRP A 407 6.77 4.67 -4.60
CA TRP A 407 8.07 4.82 -3.95
C TRP A 407 9.18 5.32 -4.88
N TRP A 408 9.04 5.20 -6.19
CA TRP A 408 10.02 5.73 -7.14
C TRP A 408 9.66 7.12 -7.67
N SER A 409 8.50 7.67 -7.26
CA SER A 409 7.92 8.91 -7.79
C SER A 409 8.88 10.08 -7.69
N TRP A 410 9.66 10.21 -6.61
CA TRP A 410 10.72 11.21 -6.48
C TRP A 410 12.10 10.52 -6.46
N PRO A 411 13.12 11.04 -7.19
CA PRO A 411 13.14 12.32 -7.90
C PRO A 411 12.52 12.29 -9.30
N VAL A 412 12.08 11.15 -9.84
CA VAL A 412 11.65 11.01 -11.25
C VAL A 412 10.62 12.08 -11.67
N LEU A 413 9.53 12.18 -10.91
CA LEU A 413 8.44 13.14 -11.00
C LEU A 413 8.46 14.04 -9.75
N PRO A 414 8.98 15.29 -9.86
CA PRO A 414 9.26 16.12 -8.69
C PRO A 414 8.08 16.35 -7.73
N LEU A 415 6.84 16.42 -8.22
CA LEU A 415 5.64 16.61 -7.40
C LEU A 415 5.23 15.36 -6.59
N GLY A 416 5.82 14.18 -6.87
CA GLY A 416 5.59 12.99 -6.04
C GLY A 416 5.92 13.26 -4.57
N ILE A 417 6.96 14.05 -4.29
CA ILE A 417 7.32 14.42 -2.92
C ILE A 417 6.22 15.21 -2.20
N SER A 418 5.46 16.04 -2.92
CA SER A 418 4.37 16.81 -2.34
C SER A 418 3.23 15.91 -1.86
N TRP A 419 2.90 14.85 -2.61
CA TRP A 419 1.94 13.84 -2.18
C TRP A 419 2.44 13.06 -0.96
N HIS A 420 3.69 12.61 -1.00
CA HIS A 420 4.29 11.87 0.11
C HIS A 420 4.45 12.70 1.39
N GLU A 421 4.60 14.02 1.26
CA GLU A 421 4.57 14.95 2.39
C GLU A 421 3.19 15.05 3.02
N ARG A 422 2.12 15.15 2.19
CA ARG A 422 0.74 15.10 2.69
C ARG A 422 0.47 13.79 3.40
N ARG A 423 0.84 12.66 2.80
CA ARG A 423 0.72 11.34 3.42
C ARG A 423 1.45 11.27 4.76
N ARG A 424 2.70 11.75 4.82
CA ARG A 424 3.50 11.76 6.05
C ARG A 424 2.80 12.52 7.18
N GLN A 425 2.16 13.64 6.84
CA GLN A 425 1.45 14.47 7.81
C GLN A 425 0.10 13.84 8.23
N THR A 426 -0.57 13.07 7.37
CA THR A 426 -1.94 12.57 7.62
C THR A 426 -2.02 11.13 8.10
N LEU A 427 -1.49 10.17 7.35
CA LEU A 427 -1.56 8.73 7.63
C LEU A 427 -0.23 8.17 8.16
N GLY A 428 0.89 8.78 7.76
CA GLY A 428 2.21 8.21 7.99
C GLY A 428 2.50 6.98 7.13
N TYR A 429 3.49 6.21 7.59
CA TYR A 429 4.01 4.99 6.94
C TYR A 429 4.17 3.83 7.95
N GLY A 430 3.46 3.88 9.08
CA GLY A 430 3.63 2.94 10.19
C GLY A 430 3.31 1.50 9.79
N GLU A 431 2.20 1.31 9.08
CA GLU A 431 1.72 0.02 8.59
C GLU A 431 2.76 -0.71 7.72
N GLU A 432 3.43 0.01 6.82
CA GLU A 432 4.44 -0.59 5.93
C GLU A 432 5.83 -0.70 6.56
N MET A 433 6.11 0.03 7.65
CA MET A 433 7.46 0.13 8.22
C MET A 433 7.99 -1.22 8.73
N GLY A 434 7.12 -2.06 9.30
CA GLY A 434 7.50 -3.41 9.75
C GLY A 434 8.04 -4.26 8.61
N ALA A 435 7.34 -4.26 7.47
CA ALA A 435 7.77 -4.97 6.27
C ALA A 435 9.08 -4.39 5.69
N VAL A 436 9.22 -3.06 5.66
CA VAL A 436 10.44 -2.37 5.20
C VAL A 436 11.66 -2.75 6.05
N LEU A 437 11.53 -2.74 7.38
CA LEU A 437 12.63 -3.08 8.29
C LEU A 437 13.02 -4.55 8.16
N LEU A 438 12.04 -5.44 8.03
CA LEU A 438 12.27 -6.87 7.77
C LEU A 438 13.02 -7.08 6.44
N GLN A 439 12.56 -6.45 5.36
CA GLN A 439 13.21 -6.51 4.04
C GLN A 439 14.66 -6.00 4.11
N ALA A 440 14.89 -4.85 4.74
CA ALA A 440 16.22 -4.29 4.91
C ALA A 440 17.14 -5.24 5.71
N GLY A 441 16.65 -5.81 6.81
CA GLY A 441 17.38 -6.80 7.61
C GLY A 441 17.75 -8.05 6.82
N MET A 442 16.82 -8.58 6.01
CA MET A 442 17.07 -9.73 5.13
C MET A 442 18.17 -9.43 4.10
N TYR A 443 18.15 -8.25 3.47
CA TYR A 443 19.16 -7.87 2.49
C TYR A 443 20.54 -7.67 3.12
N VAL A 444 20.62 -7.05 4.30
CA VAL A 444 21.88 -6.93 5.06
C VAL A 444 22.41 -8.31 5.46
N GLY A 445 21.54 -9.20 5.95
CA GLY A 445 21.89 -10.59 6.26
C GLY A 445 22.43 -11.34 5.04
N LEU A 446 21.80 -11.17 3.87
CA LEU A 446 22.25 -11.77 2.61
C LEU A 446 23.64 -11.26 2.18
N ILE A 447 23.90 -9.96 2.34
CA ILE A 447 25.23 -9.39 2.10
C ILE A 447 26.26 -10.01 3.06
N ALA A 448 25.95 -10.11 4.36
CA ALA A 448 26.85 -10.68 5.35
C ALA A 448 27.19 -12.16 5.03
N VAL A 449 26.16 -12.98 4.75
CA VAL A 449 26.33 -14.39 4.38
C VAL A 449 27.19 -14.53 3.13
N THR A 450 26.88 -13.79 2.06
CA THR A 450 27.65 -13.87 0.81
C THR A 450 29.11 -13.43 0.98
N ARG A 451 29.41 -12.51 1.90
CA ARG A 451 30.79 -12.10 2.24
C ARG A 451 31.54 -13.17 3.02
N VAL A 452 30.92 -13.80 4.01
CA VAL A 452 31.54 -14.87 4.82
C VAL A 452 31.73 -16.15 4.00
N SER A 453 30.74 -16.50 3.18
CA SER A 453 30.72 -17.75 2.40
C SER A 453 31.63 -17.74 1.16
N ARG A 454 32.19 -16.58 0.78
CA ARG A 454 32.98 -16.39 -0.46
C ARG A 454 34.14 -17.39 -0.61
N GLY A 455 34.78 -17.76 0.50
CA GLY A 455 35.92 -18.70 0.50
C GLY A 455 35.55 -20.19 0.43
N ASN A 456 34.37 -20.58 0.94
CA ASN A 456 33.95 -21.99 1.08
C ASN A 456 32.96 -22.43 -0.01
N MET A 457 31.99 -21.59 -0.39
CA MET A 457 30.96 -21.93 -1.39
C MET A 457 31.53 -22.01 -2.81
N SER A 458 32.47 -21.12 -3.14
CA SER A 458 33.17 -21.14 -4.42
C SER A 458 33.92 -22.46 -4.65
N LYS A 459 34.47 -23.08 -3.59
CA LYS A 459 35.17 -24.37 -3.67
C LYS A 459 34.21 -25.55 -3.87
N LEU A 460 33.06 -25.57 -3.20
CA LEU A 460 32.06 -26.64 -3.27
C LEU A 460 31.32 -26.64 -4.61
N TRP A 461 30.85 -25.48 -5.05
CA TRP A 461 30.12 -25.34 -6.32
C TRP A 461 31.02 -25.64 -7.52
N TYR A 462 32.27 -25.13 -7.53
CA TYR A 462 33.25 -25.47 -8.58
C TYR A 462 33.78 -26.91 -8.50
N ARG A 463 33.65 -27.62 -7.38
CA ARG A 463 33.95 -29.07 -7.30
C ARG A 463 32.81 -29.90 -7.89
N GLY A 464 31.57 -29.57 -7.57
CA GLY A 464 30.38 -30.27 -8.09
C GLY A 464 30.19 -30.08 -9.59
N VAL A 465 30.34 -28.84 -10.10
CA VAL A 465 30.27 -28.53 -11.54
C VAL A 465 31.44 -29.14 -12.32
N ARG A 466 32.56 -29.47 -11.66
CA ARG A 466 33.73 -30.13 -12.26
C ARG A 466 33.43 -31.56 -12.75
N VAL A 467 32.45 -32.22 -12.15
CA VAL A 467 32.17 -33.65 -12.36
C VAL A 467 31.35 -33.90 -13.64
N ASP A 468 30.56 -32.92 -14.12
CA ASP A 468 29.70 -33.03 -15.31
C ASP A 468 30.18 -32.17 -16.52
N LYS A 469 31.49 -31.95 -16.63
CA LYS A 469 32.13 -31.00 -17.56
C LYS A 469 32.01 -31.30 -19.07
N THR A 470 31.47 -32.45 -19.47
CA THR A 470 31.50 -32.92 -20.87
C THR A 470 30.28 -32.53 -21.71
N ASN A 471 29.20 -32.01 -21.11
CA ASN A 471 27.97 -31.71 -21.85
C ASN A 471 27.83 -30.20 -22.18
N PRO A 472 27.88 -29.79 -23.48
CA PRO A 472 27.75 -28.39 -23.89
C PRO A 472 26.40 -27.77 -23.52
N PHE A 473 25.33 -28.56 -23.41
CA PHE A 473 24.01 -28.08 -22.99
C PHE A 473 23.99 -27.60 -21.53
N ILE A 474 24.73 -28.28 -20.64
CA ILE A 474 24.84 -27.88 -19.23
C ILE A 474 25.61 -26.56 -19.11
N GLN A 475 26.68 -26.38 -19.89
CA GLN A 475 27.43 -25.13 -19.92
C GLN A 475 26.59 -23.95 -20.44
N MET A 476 25.78 -24.18 -21.49
CA MET A 476 24.86 -23.16 -21.99
C MET A 476 23.81 -22.79 -20.92
N GLY A 477 23.22 -23.80 -20.26
CA GLY A 477 22.26 -23.59 -19.17
C GLY A 477 22.83 -22.76 -18.01
N LEU A 478 24.06 -23.05 -17.58
CA LEU A 478 24.73 -22.30 -16.51
C LEU A 478 25.05 -20.85 -16.91
N LYS A 479 25.45 -20.61 -18.17
CA LYS A 479 25.66 -19.25 -18.70
C LYS A 479 24.36 -18.44 -18.71
N LEU A 480 23.27 -19.04 -19.19
CA LEU A 480 21.94 -18.42 -19.19
C LEU A 480 21.46 -18.13 -17.76
N LEU A 481 21.65 -19.08 -16.83
CA LEU A 481 21.30 -18.89 -15.43
C LEU A 481 22.07 -17.72 -14.79
N ALA A 482 23.36 -17.57 -15.09
CA ALA A 482 24.14 -16.44 -14.61
C ALA A 482 23.60 -15.09 -15.14
N VAL A 483 23.28 -15.01 -16.44
CA VAL A 483 22.70 -13.79 -17.04
C VAL A 483 21.34 -13.47 -16.43
N TRP A 484 20.44 -14.46 -16.31
CA TRP A 484 19.13 -14.28 -15.68
C TRP A 484 19.24 -13.87 -14.22
N SER A 485 20.21 -14.41 -13.48
CA SER A 485 20.47 -14.02 -12.09
C SER A 485 20.88 -12.54 -11.98
N ILE A 486 21.71 -12.04 -12.89
CA ILE A 486 22.10 -10.61 -12.92
C ILE A 486 20.89 -9.73 -13.24
N ILE A 487 20.08 -10.10 -14.25
CA ILE A 487 18.87 -9.35 -14.62
C ILE A 487 17.89 -9.31 -13.44
N ALA A 488 17.64 -10.48 -12.82
CA ALA A 488 16.75 -10.60 -11.68
C ALA A 488 17.23 -9.75 -10.49
N ALA A 489 18.54 -9.63 -10.27
CA ALA A 489 19.09 -8.80 -9.18
C ALA A 489 18.67 -7.32 -9.26
N TYR A 490 18.40 -6.78 -10.45
CA TYR A 490 17.95 -5.41 -10.63
C TYR A 490 16.43 -5.28 -10.87
N ALA A 491 15.81 -6.30 -11.46
CA ALA A 491 14.37 -6.28 -11.77
C ALA A 491 13.50 -6.65 -10.57
N VAL A 492 13.85 -7.70 -9.82
CA VAL A 492 13.02 -8.24 -8.72
C VAL A 492 12.80 -7.21 -7.61
N PRO A 493 13.82 -6.47 -7.12
CA PRO A 493 13.61 -5.49 -6.06
C PRO A 493 12.55 -4.43 -6.39
N PHE A 494 12.44 -4.04 -7.66
CA PHE A 494 11.49 -3.00 -8.09
C PHE A 494 10.04 -3.38 -7.76
N PHE A 495 9.70 -4.67 -7.88
CA PHE A 495 8.34 -5.19 -7.66
C PHE A 495 8.09 -5.68 -6.22
N LEU A 496 9.14 -5.88 -5.42
CA LEU A 496 9.01 -6.33 -4.03
C LEU A 496 8.84 -5.18 -3.04
N ILE A 497 9.27 -3.97 -3.41
CA ILE A 497 9.16 -2.80 -2.55
C ILE A 497 7.68 -2.38 -2.50
N PRO A 498 7.10 -2.18 -1.30
CA PRO A 498 5.71 -1.77 -1.19
C PRO A 498 5.45 -0.49 -1.98
N CYS A 499 4.41 -0.48 -2.82
CA CYS A 499 4.18 0.59 -3.79
C CYS A 499 4.17 1.98 -3.16
N THR A 500 3.58 2.12 -1.97
CA THR A 500 3.16 3.42 -1.46
C THR A 500 4.14 4.06 -0.45
N ILE A 501 5.29 3.45 -0.18
CA ILE A 501 6.26 3.96 0.82
C ILE A 501 6.97 5.25 0.37
N HIS A 502 7.55 5.96 1.33
CA HIS A 502 8.24 7.22 1.05
C HIS A 502 9.40 7.04 0.05
N PRO A 503 9.59 7.92 -0.96
CA PRO A 503 10.52 7.65 -2.04
C PRO A 503 11.98 7.51 -1.67
N LEU A 504 12.43 8.28 -0.67
CA LEU A 504 13.78 8.13 -0.11
C LEU A 504 14.02 6.73 0.47
N ILE A 505 13.01 6.16 1.15
CA ILE A 505 13.08 4.81 1.70
C ILE A 505 13.05 3.79 0.57
N GLY A 506 12.16 3.98 -0.41
CA GLY A 506 12.05 3.14 -1.60
C GLY A 506 13.36 3.01 -2.38
N TRP A 507 13.97 4.12 -2.77
CA TRP A 507 15.26 4.09 -3.48
C TRP A 507 16.40 3.51 -2.64
N THR A 508 16.43 3.81 -1.33
CA THR A 508 17.42 3.22 -0.42
C THR A 508 17.28 1.70 -0.37
N LEU A 509 16.04 1.21 -0.23
CA LEU A 509 15.73 -0.20 -0.18
C LEU A 509 16.01 -0.89 -1.52
N TYR A 510 15.69 -0.25 -2.65
CA TYR A 510 16.02 -0.73 -3.99
C TYR A 510 17.54 -0.90 -4.19
N LEU A 511 18.32 0.12 -3.82
CA LEU A 511 19.77 0.08 -3.94
C LEU A 511 20.39 -0.97 -3.02
N LEU A 512 19.87 -1.14 -1.80
CA LEU A 512 20.29 -2.18 -0.87
C LEU A 512 19.98 -3.58 -1.40
N ALA A 513 18.75 -3.80 -1.87
CA ALA A 513 18.27 -5.06 -2.40
C ALA A 513 19.03 -5.48 -3.67
N SER A 514 19.18 -4.56 -4.62
CA SER A 514 19.91 -4.83 -5.87
C SER A 514 21.38 -5.13 -5.63
N PHE A 515 22.01 -4.47 -4.65
CA PHE A 515 23.37 -4.78 -4.22
C PHE A 515 23.47 -6.15 -3.53
N ALA A 516 22.51 -6.50 -2.67
CA ALA A 516 22.45 -7.78 -1.98
C ALA A 516 22.30 -8.96 -2.97
N LEU A 517 21.34 -8.86 -3.90
CA LEU A 517 21.13 -9.87 -4.93
C LEU A 517 22.30 -9.96 -5.92
N SER A 518 22.86 -8.81 -6.33
CA SER A 518 24.08 -8.80 -7.15
C SER A 518 25.25 -9.48 -6.45
N SER A 519 25.37 -9.33 -5.12
CA SER A 519 26.39 -10.03 -4.33
C SER A 519 26.22 -11.54 -4.36
N VAL A 520 24.97 -12.04 -4.39
CA VAL A 520 24.72 -13.48 -4.60
C VAL A 520 25.22 -13.93 -5.97
N SER A 521 24.82 -13.25 -7.04
CA SER A 521 25.25 -13.59 -8.41
C SER A 521 26.77 -13.55 -8.57
N ILE A 522 27.42 -12.51 -8.01
CA ILE A 522 28.88 -12.35 -8.01
C ILE A 522 29.57 -13.55 -7.37
N ASN A 523 29.12 -13.98 -6.20
CA ASN A 523 29.76 -15.07 -5.46
C ASN A 523 29.41 -16.45 -6.03
N ALA A 524 28.17 -16.67 -6.48
CA ALA A 524 27.73 -17.94 -7.05
C ALA A 524 28.47 -18.27 -8.36
N PHE A 525 28.68 -17.27 -9.23
CA PHE A 525 29.30 -17.47 -10.54
C PHE A 525 30.74 -16.96 -10.65
N LEU A 526 31.35 -16.50 -9.54
CA LEU A 526 32.68 -15.87 -9.49
C LEU A 526 32.86 -14.72 -10.50
N LEU A 527 31.82 -13.90 -10.64
CA LEU A 527 31.83 -12.79 -11.59
C LEU A 527 32.64 -11.60 -11.06
N PRO A 528 33.22 -10.77 -11.95
CA PRO A 528 33.92 -9.57 -11.53
C PRO A 528 32.92 -8.56 -10.92
N THR A 529 33.21 -8.09 -9.71
CA THR A 529 32.29 -7.24 -8.93
C THR A 529 31.97 -5.91 -9.63
N LEU A 530 32.99 -5.19 -10.12
CA LEU A 530 32.81 -3.87 -10.71
C LEU A 530 31.91 -3.87 -11.97
N PRO A 531 32.09 -4.78 -12.95
CA PRO A 531 31.17 -4.91 -14.08
C PRO A 531 29.71 -5.16 -13.69
N ILE A 532 29.46 -6.02 -12.69
CA ILE A 532 28.10 -6.33 -12.22
C ILE A 532 27.46 -5.15 -11.49
N LEU A 533 28.25 -4.34 -10.77
CA LEU A 533 27.78 -3.16 -10.06
C LEU A 533 27.83 -1.87 -10.90
N THR A 534 28.24 -1.93 -12.16
CA THR A 534 28.24 -0.74 -13.04
C THR A 534 26.82 -0.18 -13.26
N PRO A 535 25.77 -1.00 -13.49
CA PRO A 535 24.39 -0.52 -13.55
C PRO A 535 23.94 0.13 -12.23
N TRP A 536 24.32 -0.43 -11.07
CA TRP A 536 24.03 0.14 -9.77
C TRP A 536 24.59 1.57 -9.62
N LEU A 537 25.87 1.78 -9.99
CA LEU A 537 26.50 3.10 -9.98
C LEU A 537 25.83 4.05 -10.97
N ALA A 538 25.48 3.55 -12.15
CA ALA A 538 24.77 4.34 -13.16
C ALA A 538 23.41 4.82 -12.65
N ILE A 539 22.61 3.93 -12.04
CA ILE A 539 21.31 4.26 -11.43
C ILE A 539 21.49 5.29 -10.32
N PHE A 540 22.44 5.09 -9.40
CA PHE A 540 22.70 6.03 -8.31
C PHE A 540 23.04 7.43 -8.83
N GLY A 541 23.93 7.55 -9.81
CA GLY A 541 24.25 8.84 -10.40
C GLY A 541 23.08 9.44 -11.20
N ALA A 542 22.24 8.62 -11.85
CA ALA A 542 21.03 9.11 -12.54
C ALA A 542 20.03 9.72 -11.54
N LEU A 543 19.88 9.13 -10.34
CA LEU A 543 19.07 9.71 -9.27
C LEU A 543 19.60 11.07 -8.84
N PHE A 544 20.92 11.23 -8.72
CA PHE A 544 21.54 12.53 -8.39
C PHE A 544 21.29 13.58 -9.48
N VAL A 545 21.47 13.21 -10.76
CA VAL A 545 21.16 14.09 -11.90
C VAL A 545 19.68 14.48 -11.87
N MET A 546 18.77 13.52 -11.68
CA MET A 546 17.33 13.81 -11.62
C MET A 546 16.92 14.69 -10.44
N ALA A 547 17.59 14.56 -9.29
CA ALA A 547 17.30 15.31 -8.07
C ALA A 547 17.94 16.70 -8.05
N PHE A 548 18.79 17.04 -9.04
CA PHE A 548 19.49 18.31 -9.09
C PHE A 548 18.50 19.48 -9.18
N PRO A 549 18.55 20.48 -8.27
CA PRO A 549 17.48 21.46 -8.13
C PRO A 549 17.55 22.62 -9.12
N TRP A 550 18.66 22.81 -9.84
CA TRP A 550 18.92 24.03 -10.62
C TRP A 550 18.59 23.91 -12.12
N TYR A 551 17.71 23.00 -12.49
CA TYR A 551 17.21 22.96 -13.86
C TYR A 551 16.28 24.15 -14.13
N PRO A 552 16.46 24.87 -15.25
CA PRO A 552 15.59 25.99 -15.60
C PRO A 552 14.17 25.52 -15.95
N ASP A 553 14.04 24.33 -16.54
CA ASP A 553 12.79 23.70 -16.92
C ASP A 553 12.94 22.17 -17.05
N GLY A 554 11.82 21.50 -17.29
CA GLY A 554 11.76 20.04 -17.39
C GLY A 554 12.43 19.47 -18.63
N ILE A 555 12.52 20.25 -19.71
CA ILE A 555 13.15 19.82 -20.97
C ILE A 555 14.67 19.76 -20.77
N VAL A 556 15.27 20.80 -20.20
CA VAL A 556 16.71 20.82 -19.88
C VAL A 556 17.06 19.72 -18.89
N ARG A 557 16.20 19.47 -17.90
CA ARG A 557 16.33 18.33 -16.99
C ARG A 557 16.34 16.99 -17.74
N ALA A 558 15.37 16.76 -18.62
CA ALA A 558 15.28 15.53 -19.41
C ALA A 558 16.50 15.33 -20.32
N ILE A 559 16.95 16.39 -21.01
CA ILE A 559 18.17 16.36 -21.83
C ILE A 559 19.40 16.03 -20.99
N SER A 560 19.49 16.56 -19.77
CA SER A 560 20.62 16.28 -18.87
C SER A 560 20.65 14.82 -18.40
N VAL A 561 19.49 14.25 -18.08
CA VAL A 561 19.35 12.81 -17.77
C VAL A 561 19.72 11.95 -18.98
N PHE A 562 19.28 12.33 -20.17
CA PHE A 562 19.66 11.65 -21.41
C PHE A 562 21.16 11.75 -21.68
N GLY A 563 21.76 12.92 -21.49
CA GLY A 563 23.21 13.14 -21.62
C GLY A 563 23.99 12.28 -20.63
N TYR A 564 23.54 12.19 -19.38
CA TYR A 564 24.13 11.29 -18.39
C TYR A 564 24.04 9.82 -18.83
N ALA A 565 22.87 9.36 -19.28
CA ALA A 565 22.69 8.00 -19.76
C ALA A 565 23.59 7.67 -20.96
N PHE A 566 23.73 8.62 -21.90
CA PHE A 566 24.64 8.52 -23.04
C PHE A 566 26.10 8.38 -22.59
N LEU A 567 26.55 9.16 -21.60
CA LEU A 567 27.89 9.07 -21.03
C LEU A 567 28.13 7.75 -20.27
N CYS A 568 27.11 7.18 -19.64
CA CYS A 568 27.20 5.88 -18.97
C CYS A 568 27.21 4.69 -19.95
N ALA A 569 26.64 4.83 -21.14
CA ALA A 569 26.46 3.72 -22.09
C ALA A 569 27.76 2.99 -22.47
N PRO A 570 28.90 3.65 -22.76
CA PRO A 570 30.17 2.96 -23.04
C PRO A 570 30.67 2.12 -21.87
N PHE A 571 30.48 2.59 -20.62
CA PHE A 571 30.89 1.85 -19.42
C PHE A 571 30.00 0.63 -19.19
N LEU A 572 28.69 0.77 -19.38
CA LEU A 572 27.75 -0.35 -19.31
C LEU A 572 28.06 -1.40 -20.38
N TRP A 573 28.35 -0.97 -21.60
CA TRP A 573 28.76 -1.86 -22.69
C TRP A 573 30.07 -2.59 -22.37
N ALA A 574 31.09 -1.86 -21.92
CA ALA A 574 32.36 -2.45 -21.50
C ALA A 574 32.18 -3.47 -20.37
N SER A 575 31.28 -3.20 -19.43
CA SER A 575 30.93 -4.12 -18.35
C SER A 575 30.23 -5.38 -18.87
N ILE A 576 29.27 -5.25 -19.79
CA ILE A 576 28.63 -6.40 -20.46
C ILE A 576 29.67 -7.27 -21.18
N VAL A 577 30.58 -6.66 -21.92
CA VAL A 577 31.67 -7.37 -22.63
C VAL A 577 32.56 -8.10 -21.62
N ARG A 578 32.95 -7.47 -20.51
CA ARG A 578 33.76 -8.10 -19.45
C ARG A 578 33.04 -9.28 -18.78
N VAL A 579 31.74 -9.16 -18.53
CA VAL A 579 30.92 -10.26 -17.99
C VAL A 579 30.84 -11.41 -18.98
N ARG A 580 30.60 -11.13 -20.27
CA ARG A 580 30.59 -12.14 -21.33
C ARG A 580 31.93 -12.87 -21.44
N ILE A 581 33.04 -12.13 -21.42
CA ILE A 581 34.40 -12.71 -21.48
C ILE A 581 34.66 -13.57 -20.24
N CYS A 582 34.26 -13.11 -19.05
CA CYS A 582 34.43 -13.89 -17.82
C CYS A 582 33.62 -15.18 -17.86
N LEU A 583 32.34 -15.11 -18.26
CA LEU A 583 31.50 -16.29 -18.42
C LEU A 583 32.09 -17.25 -19.47
N THR A 584 32.66 -16.74 -20.56
CA THR A 584 33.29 -17.60 -21.58
C THR A 584 34.57 -18.26 -21.05
N ASN A 585 35.48 -17.46 -20.48
CA ASN A 585 36.78 -17.91 -19.99
C ASN A 585 36.71 -18.79 -18.72
N SER A 586 35.79 -18.52 -17.80
CA SER A 586 35.61 -19.36 -16.60
C SER A 586 35.15 -20.78 -16.95
N PHE A 587 34.49 -20.96 -18.11
CA PHE A 587 34.12 -22.27 -18.62
C PHE A 587 35.15 -22.86 -19.61
N GLU A 588 36.01 -22.05 -20.26
CA GLU A 588 37.03 -22.51 -21.23
C GLU A 588 38.44 -22.75 -20.65
N LYS A 589 38.94 -21.92 -19.72
CA LYS A 589 40.30 -22.05 -19.14
C LYS A 589 40.52 -23.37 -18.40
N ASP A 590 39.44 -24.00 -17.97
CA ASP A 590 39.41 -25.28 -17.28
C ASP A 590 39.40 -26.50 -18.22
N LEU A 591 39.34 -26.29 -19.54
CA LEU A 591 39.50 -27.33 -20.58
C LEU A 591 40.98 -27.47 -21.00
N PHE A 592 41.73 -26.36 -20.96
CA PHE A 592 43.13 -26.29 -21.35
C PHE A 592 44.07 -26.97 -20.32
N PHE A 593 43.78 -26.84 -19.02
CA PHE A 593 44.54 -27.52 -17.96
C PHE A 593 44.32 -29.05 -17.95
N THR A 594 43.19 -29.56 -18.47
CA THR A 594 42.95 -30.99 -18.63
C THR A 594 43.80 -31.58 -19.76
N ARG A 595 43.98 -30.84 -20.86
CA ARG A 595 44.83 -31.27 -22.00
C ARG A 595 46.32 -31.35 -21.67
N LEU A 596 46.81 -30.52 -20.74
CA LEU A 596 48.20 -30.52 -20.27
C LEU A 596 48.46 -31.56 -19.17
N GLY A 597 47.42 -31.97 -18.43
CA GLY A 597 47.51 -33.02 -17.40
C GLY A 597 47.60 -34.45 -17.95
N ASP A 598 47.03 -34.69 -19.14
CA ASP A 598 47.02 -36.02 -19.78
C ASP A 598 48.28 -36.30 -20.64
N SER A 599 49.15 -35.32 -20.86
CA SER A 599 50.37 -35.48 -21.66
C SER A 599 51.61 -35.95 -20.89
N THR A 600 51.50 -36.29 -19.60
CA THR A 600 52.64 -36.76 -18.80
C THR A 600 52.39 -38.07 -18.08
N THR A 601 52.17 -39.16 -18.83
CA THR A 601 52.49 -40.52 -18.38
C THR A 601 52.69 -41.44 -19.57
N THR A 602 53.94 -41.68 -19.96
CA THR A 602 54.55 -43.01 -20.20
C THR A 602 55.84 -42.85 -21.02
N THR A 603 56.99 -42.94 -20.35
CA THR A 603 58.10 -43.86 -20.68
C THR A 603 59.26 -43.55 -19.73
N SER A 604 59.54 -44.48 -18.82
CA SER A 604 60.87 -44.63 -18.21
C SER A 604 61.74 -45.45 -19.17
N PRO A 605 63.04 -45.14 -19.30
CA PRO A 605 63.99 -46.12 -18.79
C PRO A 605 65.11 -45.52 -17.92
N SER A 606 65.54 -46.38 -17.01
CA SER A 606 66.70 -46.35 -16.11
C SER A 606 68.01 -45.82 -16.70
N GLY A 607 68.80 -45.07 -15.90
CA GLY A 607 70.23 -44.85 -16.17
C GLY A 607 70.86 -43.60 -15.56
N ILE A 608 71.20 -43.68 -14.28
CA ILE A 608 72.20 -42.91 -13.50
C ILE A 608 73.39 -42.33 -14.33
N ASN A 609 73.62 -41.01 -14.32
CA ASN A 609 74.75 -40.31 -13.65
C ASN A 609 75.09 -38.91 -14.23
N LYS A 610 75.33 -37.96 -13.29
CA LYS A 610 76.26 -36.80 -13.35
C LYS A 610 76.21 -35.86 -14.56
N LEU A 611 75.92 -34.58 -14.32
CA LEU A 611 76.89 -33.46 -14.43
C LEU A 611 76.21 -32.08 -14.36
N PHE A 612 76.88 -31.14 -13.69
CA PHE A 612 76.70 -29.68 -13.65
C PHE A 612 75.49 -29.07 -12.89
N LYS A 613 75.67 -28.92 -11.56
CA LYS A 613 75.27 -27.69 -10.85
C LYS A 613 76.52 -26.84 -10.62
N GLY A 614 76.76 -25.86 -11.48
CA GLY A 614 77.69 -24.75 -11.21
C GLY A 614 77.03 -23.78 -10.26
N GLY A 615 77.37 -23.86 -8.97
CA GLY A 615 77.03 -22.84 -7.98
C GLY A 615 78.09 -21.73 -8.00
N VAL A 616 77.67 -20.50 -8.24
CA VAL A 616 78.47 -19.30 -7.93
C VAL A 616 77.92 -18.74 -6.63
N ARG A 617 78.61 -19.03 -5.52
CA ARG A 617 78.44 -18.38 -4.23
C ARG A 617 79.67 -17.51 -4.00
N LYS A 618 79.48 -16.20 -3.96
CA LYS A 618 80.53 -15.23 -3.62
C LYS A 618 80.94 -15.45 -2.15
N ASN A 619 82.21 -15.77 -1.93
CA ASN A 619 82.85 -15.69 -0.62
C ASN A 619 83.50 -14.31 -0.48
N TYR A 620 83.15 -13.61 0.60
CA TYR A 620 83.96 -12.54 1.17
C TYR A 620 85.02 -13.18 2.07
N SER A 621 86.26 -12.77 1.88
CA SER A 621 87.43 -13.10 2.67
C SER A 621 87.47 -12.30 3.97
N THR A 622 87.74 -12.97 5.09
CA THR A 622 88.42 -12.40 6.25
C THR A 622 89.36 -13.45 6.84
N GLU A 623 90.64 -13.05 6.92
CA GLU A 623 91.76 -13.51 7.75
C GLU A 623 91.36 -14.39 8.96
N LYS A 624 92.04 -15.49 9.30
CA LYS A 624 93.47 -15.69 9.56
C LYS A 624 93.83 -17.17 9.42
#